data_AF-A0A7C5TGH4-F1
#
_entry.id   AF-A0A7C5TGH4-F1
#
_cell.length_a   1.000
_cell.length_b   1.000
_cell.length_c   1.000
_cell.angle_alpha   90.00
_cell.angle_beta   90.00
_cell.angle_gamma   90.00
#
_symmetry.space_group_name_H-M   'P 1'
#
loop_
_entity.id
_entity.type
_entity.pdbx_description
1 polymer ?
#
loop_
_entity_poly.entity_id
_entity_poly.type
_entity_poly.pdbx_seq_one_letter_code
_entity_poly.pdbx_strand_id
1 'polypeptide(L)'
;MLMDSKDVAEKNVEEDIKEEKIDVKKLVSIVPPPSSLFSKQRQGVKEKRLRLKYDSNAKEGEARISIVLAKELGVKDYVEVTVAGKKRFRLKAIIVEDLDAYHIGVNHDQMRQLGISDNSICTIRPV
;
A
#
# COMPACT_ATOMS: atom_id res chain seq x y z
N MET A 1 -17.22 -6.40 95.71
CA MET A 1 -16.88 -5.06 95.20
C MET A 1 -15.73 -5.27 94.23
N LEU A 2 -16.03 -5.31 92.93
CA LEU A 2 -16.15 -4.16 92.02
C LEU A 2 -14.77 -3.72 91.52
N MET A 3 -14.54 -3.98 90.22
CA MET A 3 -13.68 -3.32 89.19
C MET A 3 -12.26 -2.84 89.59
N ASP A 4 -11.21 -3.01 88.78
CA ASP A 4 -10.99 -2.32 87.49
C ASP A 4 -10.03 -3.13 86.57
N SER A 5 -10.43 -3.50 85.36
CA SER A 5 -10.32 -2.74 84.09
C SER A 5 -8.91 -2.85 83.48
N LYS A 6 -8.60 -3.96 82.80
CA LYS A 6 -8.49 -4.06 81.32
C LYS A 6 -7.56 -3.01 80.68
N ASP A 7 -6.26 -3.21 80.84
CA ASP A 7 -5.28 -2.85 79.81
C ASP A 7 -5.36 -3.86 78.67
N VAL A 8 -5.71 -3.44 77.47
CA VAL A 8 -4.90 -3.57 76.25
C VAL A 8 -5.59 -2.73 75.17
N ALA A 9 -4.82 -1.79 74.66
CA ALA A 9 -5.21 -0.81 73.67
C ALA A 9 -5.60 -1.44 72.33
N GLU A 10 -6.87 -1.35 71.98
CA GLU A 10 -7.35 -1.46 70.61
C GLU A 10 -7.10 -0.13 69.88
N LYS A 11 -5.92 -0.01 69.25
CA LYS A 11 -5.70 0.98 68.20
C LYS A 11 -6.07 0.34 66.87
N ASN A 12 -7.34 0.44 66.48
CA ASN A 12 -7.75 0.27 65.10
C ASN A 12 -7.25 1.49 64.31
N VAL A 13 -6.16 1.31 63.57
CA VAL A 13 -5.80 2.20 62.46
C VAL A 13 -6.10 1.40 61.20
N GLU A 14 -7.31 1.56 60.69
CA GLU A 14 -7.66 1.16 59.33
C GLU A 14 -6.84 2.03 58.38
N GLU A 15 -5.68 1.52 57.96
CA GLU A 15 -4.95 2.09 56.84
C GLU A 15 -5.69 1.69 55.57
N ASP A 16 -6.52 2.60 55.06
CA ASP A 16 -7.05 2.57 53.70
C ASP A 16 -5.88 2.56 52.70
N ILE A 17 -5.39 1.36 52.35
CA ILE A 17 -4.47 1.15 51.24
C ILE A 17 -5.29 1.41 49.96
N LYS A 18 -5.31 2.67 49.52
CA LYS A 18 -5.82 3.04 48.20
C LYS A 18 -4.90 2.43 47.16
N GLU A 19 -5.27 1.25 46.68
CA GLU A 19 -4.66 0.67 45.49
C GLU A 19 -4.86 1.63 44.32
N GLU A 20 -3.80 2.35 43.96
CA GLU A 20 -3.77 3.15 42.75
C GLU A 20 -3.91 2.19 41.56
N LYS A 21 -5.14 2.07 41.06
CA LYS A 21 -5.45 1.26 39.89
C LYS A 21 -4.58 1.74 38.74
N ILE A 22 -3.58 0.94 38.39
CA ILE A 22 -2.64 1.22 37.32
C ILE A 22 -3.46 1.45 36.04
N ASP A 23 -3.29 2.62 35.43
CA ASP A 23 -4.01 3.02 34.22
C ASP A 23 -3.58 2.11 33.03
N VAL A 24 -4.24 0.97 32.89
CA VAL A 24 -3.98 -0.04 31.84
C VAL A 24 -4.02 0.58 30.44
N LYS A 25 -4.85 1.61 30.23
CA LYS A 25 -4.93 2.35 28.96
C LYS A 25 -3.62 3.02 28.56
N LYS A 26 -2.83 3.53 29.52
CA LYS A 26 -1.53 4.16 29.25
C LYS A 26 -0.48 3.10 28.87
N LEU A 27 -0.49 1.94 29.53
CA LEU A 27 0.38 0.81 29.19
C LEU A 27 0.08 0.23 27.80
N VAL A 28 -1.19 0.11 27.44
CA VAL A 28 -1.60 -0.36 26.10
C VAL A 28 -1.21 0.65 25.01
N SER A 29 -1.12 1.95 25.34
CA SER A 29 -0.71 2.98 24.38
C SER A 29 0.80 3.00 24.07
N ILE A 30 1.64 2.38 24.91
CA ILE A 30 3.08 2.20 24.63
C ILE A 30 3.31 1.24 23.44
N VAL A 31 2.41 0.27 23.25
CA VAL A 31 2.51 -0.70 22.15
C VAL A 31 1.55 -0.27 21.04
N PRO A 32 2.04 0.24 19.90
CA PRO A 32 1.18 0.59 18.79
C PRO A 32 0.40 -0.67 18.35
N PRO A 33 -0.91 -0.55 18.08
CA PRO A 33 -1.70 -1.69 17.65
C PRO A 33 -1.12 -2.24 16.33
N PRO A 34 -1.13 -3.56 16.11
CA PRO A 34 -0.53 -4.19 14.93
C PRO A 34 -0.97 -3.53 13.61
N SER A 35 -2.24 -3.10 13.54
CA SER A 35 -2.82 -2.42 12.38
C SER A 35 -2.16 -1.07 12.03
N SER A 36 -1.55 -0.37 12.99
CA SER A 36 -0.85 0.91 12.73
C SER A 36 0.56 0.72 12.16
N LEU A 37 1.18 -0.44 12.37
CA LEU A 37 2.50 -0.75 11.82
C LEU A 37 2.42 -1.02 10.31
N PHE A 38 1.34 -1.68 9.85
CA PHE A 38 1.20 -2.13 8.46
C PHE A 38 0.41 -1.19 7.54
N SER A 39 -0.30 -0.18 8.08
CA SER A 39 -1.10 0.75 7.27
C SER A 39 -0.23 1.76 6.51
N LYS A 40 0.89 2.19 7.09
CA LYS A 40 1.82 3.15 6.46
C LYS A 40 2.71 2.54 5.37
N GLN A 41 3.02 1.25 5.43
CA GLN A 41 3.92 0.59 4.46
C GLN A 41 3.27 0.19 3.13
N ARG A 42 1.93 0.28 3.01
CA ARG A 42 1.20 -0.07 1.77
C ARG A 42 0.84 1.13 0.90
N GLN A 43 1.60 2.22 0.94
CA GLN A 43 1.76 3.04 -0.27
C GLN A 43 2.66 2.27 -1.25
N GLY A 44 2.24 1.05 -1.60
CA GLY A 44 2.86 0.24 -2.63
C GLY A 44 2.80 1.05 -3.90
N VAL A 45 3.92 1.09 -4.61
CA VAL A 45 3.97 1.63 -5.97
C VAL A 45 2.75 1.09 -6.71
N LYS A 46 1.91 2.00 -7.22
CA LYS A 46 0.66 1.62 -7.86
C LYS A 46 1.03 0.81 -9.10
N GLU A 47 0.90 -0.51 -8.99
CA GLU A 47 1.20 -1.45 -10.06
C GLU A 47 -0.10 -2.05 -10.54
N LYS A 48 -0.29 -2.07 -11.86
CA LYS A 48 -1.48 -2.66 -12.48
C LYS A 48 -1.06 -3.67 -13.54
N ARG A 49 -1.68 -4.86 -13.47
CA ARG A 49 -1.50 -5.92 -14.46
C ARG A 49 -2.59 -5.81 -15.52
N LEU A 50 -2.19 -5.86 -16.78
CA LEU A 50 -3.07 -5.58 -17.92
C LEU A 50 -2.49 -6.18 -19.20
N ARG A 51 -3.22 -6.06 -20.31
CA ARG A 51 -2.85 -6.68 -21.58
C ARG A 51 -2.24 -5.65 -22.53
N LEU A 52 -1.23 -6.08 -23.28
CA LEU A 52 -0.65 -5.30 -24.36
C LEU A 52 -1.46 -5.53 -25.63
N LYS A 53 -1.74 -4.47 -26.36
CA LYS A 53 -2.41 -4.51 -27.66
C LYS A 53 -1.57 -3.77 -28.67
N TYR A 54 -1.45 -4.33 -29.87
CA TYR A 54 -0.77 -3.64 -30.95
C TYR A 54 -1.60 -2.46 -31.45
N ASP A 55 -0.92 -1.32 -31.59
CA ASP A 55 -1.48 -0.12 -32.16
C ASP A 55 -0.51 0.42 -33.21
N SER A 56 -0.98 0.49 -34.46
CA SER A 56 -0.20 1.00 -35.59
C SER A 56 0.13 2.50 -35.45
N ASN A 57 -0.59 3.22 -34.58
CA ASN A 57 -0.38 4.64 -34.35
C ASN A 57 0.64 4.94 -33.22
N ALA A 58 1.08 3.92 -32.48
CA ALA A 58 2.13 4.07 -31.48
C ALA A 58 3.51 4.08 -32.16
N LYS A 59 4.35 5.09 -31.88
CA LYS A 59 5.74 5.10 -32.35
C LYS A 59 6.63 4.23 -31.47
N GLU A 60 7.82 3.91 -31.97
CA GLU A 60 8.83 3.19 -31.20
C GLU A 60 9.21 3.99 -29.94
N GLY A 61 9.24 3.33 -28.78
CA GLY A 61 9.55 3.97 -27.49
C GLY A 61 8.36 4.68 -26.82
N GLU A 62 7.18 4.67 -27.44
CA GLU A 62 5.97 5.28 -26.91
C GLU A 62 4.95 4.20 -26.51
N ALA A 63 4.27 4.43 -25.38
CA ALA A 63 3.17 3.61 -24.89
C ALA A 63 1.90 4.47 -24.82
N ARG A 64 0.87 4.08 -25.55
CA ARG A 64 -0.44 4.75 -25.49
C ARG A 64 -1.25 4.18 -24.34
N ILE A 65 -1.71 5.04 -23.45
CA ILE A 65 -2.37 4.68 -22.20
C ILE A 65 -3.67 5.47 -22.09
N SER A 66 -4.73 4.82 -21.61
CA SER A 66 -6.00 5.49 -21.32
C SER A 66 -5.87 6.57 -20.25
N ILE A 67 -6.64 7.66 -20.34
CA ILE A 67 -6.73 8.70 -19.30
C ILE A 67 -7.08 8.09 -17.94
N VAL A 68 -7.97 7.10 -17.90
CA VAL A 68 -8.40 6.43 -16.67
C VAL A 68 -7.22 5.70 -16.03
N LEU A 69 -6.46 4.94 -16.83
CA LEU A 69 -5.26 4.24 -16.39
C LEU A 69 -4.19 5.21 -15.88
N ALA A 70 -3.95 6.29 -16.61
CA ALA A 70 -2.97 7.31 -16.22
C ALA A 70 -3.33 7.95 -14.86
N LYS A 71 -4.61 8.27 -14.63
CA LYS A 71 -5.10 8.81 -13.34
C LYS A 71 -4.98 7.80 -12.20
N GLU A 72 -5.33 6.55 -12.44
CA GLU A 72 -5.23 5.50 -11.43
C GLU A 72 -3.78 5.29 -10.98
N LEU A 73 -2.88 5.13 -11.94
CA LEU A 73 -1.46 4.84 -11.73
C LEU A 73 -0.64 6.09 -11.32
N GLY A 74 -1.14 7.29 -11.62
CA GLY A 74 -0.44 8.55 -11.35
C GLY A 74 0.73 8.81 -12.31
N VAL A 75 0.62 8.34 -13.55
CA VAL A 75 1.65 8.47 -14.58
C VAL A 75 1.70 9.90 -15.11
N LYS A 76 2.91 10.46 -15.25
CA LYS A 76 3.13 11.79 -15.86
C LYS A 76 3.77 11.67 -17.24
N ASP A 77 5.02 11.22 -17.30
CA ASP A 77 5.81 11.28 -18.53
C ASP A 77 6.34 9.91 -19.00
N TYR A 78 6.72 9.06 -18.05
CA TYR A 78 7.32 7.76 -18.33
C TYR A 78 6.62 6.64 -17.60
N VAL A 79 6.63 5.48 -18.23
CA VAL A 79 6.11 4.24 -17.68
C VAL A 79 7.13 3.13 -17.86
N GLU A 80 7.29 2.35 -16.80
CA GLU A 80 7.98 1.08 -16.89
C GLU A 80 6.96 -0.04 -17.11
N VAL A 81 7.15 -0.78 -18.20
CA VAL A 81 6.35 -1.95 -18.56
C VAL A 81 7.19 -3.20 -18.35
N THR A 82 6.71 -4.10 -17.51
CA THR A 82 7.32 -5.42 -17.29
C THR A 82 6.45 -6.50 -17.91
N VAL A 83 7.00 -7.25 -18.86
CA VAL A 83 6.30 -8.38 -19.52
C VAL A 83 6.78 -9.70 -18.94
N ALA A 84 5.83 -10.52 -18.48
CA ALA A 84 6.06 -11.85 -17.92
C ALA A 84 7.14 -11.92 -16.82
N GLY A 85 7.37 -10.82 -16.09
CA GLY A 85 8.38 -10.74 -15.01
C GLY A 85 9.84 -10.81 -15.45
N LYS A 86 10.13 -10.88 -16.75
CA LYS A 86 11.49 -11.05 -17.28
C LYS A 86 11.99 -9.82 -18.03
N LYS A 87 11.13 -9.24 -18.86
CA LYS A 87 11.50 -8.18 -19.79
C LYS A 87 10.94 -6.85 -19.29
N ARG A 88 11.81 -5.89 -18.98
CA ARG A 88 11.47 -4.57 -18.44
C ARG A 88 11.87 -3.49 -19.44
N PHE A 89 10.97 -2.57 -19.75
CA PHE A 89 11.22 -1.48 -20.69
C PHE A 89 10.65 -0.19 -20.16
N ARG A 90 11.37 0.91 -20.42
CA ARG A 90 10.88 2.26 -20.15
C ARG A 90 10.35 2.85 -21.45
N LEU A 91 9.09 3.27 -21.41
CA LEU A 91 8.38 3.86 -22.55
C LEU A 91 7.87 5.25 -22.14
N LYS A 92 7.78 6.14 -23.12
CA LYS A 92 7.14 7.45 -22.94
C LYS A 92 5.63 7.27 -22.94
N ALA A 93 4.95 7.79 -21.93
CA ALA A 93 3.50 7.66 -21.82
C ALA A 93 2.80 8.70 -22.69
N ILE A 94 1.94 8.25 -23.60
CA ILE A 94 1.03 9.10 -24.37
C ILE A 94 -0.39 8.82 -23.90
N ILE A 95 -1.02 9.82 -23.34
CA ILE A 95 -2.37 9.70 -22.78
C ILE A 95 -3.39 9.91 -23.90
N VAL A 96 -4.31 8.95 -24.05
CA VAL A 96 -5.31 8.90 -25.12
C VAL A 96 -6.66 8.51 -24.53
N GLU A 97 -7.76 8.98 -25.11
CA GLU A 97 -9.12 8.68 -24.63
C GLU A 97 -9.70 7.38 -25.24
N ASP A 98 -9.32 7.05 -26.47
CA ASP A 98 -9.89 5.93 -27.26
C ASP A 98 -9.45 4.52 -26.80
N LEU A 99 -8.58 4.40 -25.78
CA LEU A 99 -8.09 3.11 -25.30
C LEU A 99 -8.87 2.62 -24.07
N ASP A 100 -9.18 1.33 -24.08
CA ASP A 100 -9.75 0.63 -22.92
C ASP A 100 -8.85 0.73 -21.70
N ALA A 101 -9.47 0.81 -20.51
CA ALA A 101 -8.76 0.87 -19.23
C ALA A 101 -8.00 -0.42 -18.84
N TYR A 102 -8.02 -1.45 -19.67
CA TYR A 102 -7.31 -2.73 -19.45
C TYR A 102 -6.28 -3.05 -20.54
N HIS A 103 -6.07 -2.15 -21.51
CA HIS A 103 -5.15 -2.32 -22.63
C HIS A 103 -4.13 -1.18 -22.69
N ILE A 104 -2.87 -1.49 -23.04
CA ILE A 104 -1.88 -0.50 -23.51
C ILE A 104 -1.67 -0.70 -25.00
N GLY A 105 -1.66 0.40 -25.76
CA GLY A 105 -1.25 0.41 -27.15
C GLY A 105 0.28 0.54 -27.28
N VAL A 106 0.91 -0.39 -27.98
CA VAL A 106 2.37 -0.36 -28.23
C VAL A 106 2.66 -0.68 -29.68
N ASN A 107 3.78 -0.16 -30.18
CA ASN A 107 4.22 -0.37 -31.55
C ASN A 107 4.49 -1.87 -31.83
N HIS A 108 3.93 -2.38 -32.91
CA HIS A 108 4.08 -3.78 -33.34
C HIS A 108 5.55 -4.19 -33.55
N ASP A 109 6.34 -3.37 -34.23
CA ASP A 109 7.71 -3.73 -34.65
C ASP A 109 8.66 -3.80 -33.47
N GLN A 110 8.53 -2.84 -32.54
CA GLN A 110 9.27 -2.86 -31.28
C GLN A 110 8.93 -4.11 -30.46
N MET A 111 7.65 -4.48 -30.36
CA MET A 111 7.23 -5.66 -29.62
C MET A 111 7.73 -6.95 -30.26
N ARG A 112 7.77 -7.00 -31.60
CA ARG A 112 8.33 -8.13 -32.34
C ARG A 112 9.83 -8.31 -32.10
N GLN A 113 10.61 -7.23 -32.13
CA GLN A 113 12.04 -7.25 -31.80
C GLN A 113 12.27 -7.73 -30.36
N LEU A 114 11.41 -7.29 -29.44
CA LEU A 114 11.42 -7.72 -28.06
C LEU A 114 10.82 -9.12 -27.85
N GLY A 115 10.32 -9.79 -28.89
CA GLY A 115 9.70 -11.13 -28.80
C GLY A 115 8.51 -11.16 -27.86
N ILE A 116 7.70 -10.10 -27.85
CA ILE A 116 6.45 -9.99 -27.11
C ILE A 116 5.32 -10.15 -28.11
N SER A 117 4.37 -11.03 -27.81
CA SER A 117 3.19 -11.26 -28.64
C SER A 117 2.04 -10.33 -28.26
N ASP A 118 1.06 -10.19 -29.15
CA ASP A 118 -0.19 -9.49 -28.86
C ASP A 118 -0.91 -10.14 -27.66
N ASN A 119 -1.71 -9.36 -26.94
CA ASN A 119 -2.45 -9.77 -25.75
C ASN A 119 -1.60 -10.32 -24.60
N SER A 120 -0.28 -10.10 -24.63
CA SER A 120 0.63 -10.48 -23.55
C SER A 120 0.30 -9.75 -22.26
N ILE A 121 0.45 -10.45 -21.13
CA ILE A 121 0.25 -9.87 -19.80
C ILE A 121 1.47 -9.05 -19.42
N CYS A 122 1.24 -7.79 -19.09
CA CYS A 122 2.25 -6.87 -18.61
C CYS A 122 1.86 -6.26 -17.26
N THR A 123 2.87 -5.77 -16.54
CA THR A 123 2.72 -5.01 -15.32
C THR A 123 3.23 -3.60 -15.58
N ILE A 124 2.39 -2.61 -15.35
CA ILE A 124 2.74 -1.20 -15.44
C ILE A 124 3.21 -0.72 -14.08
N ARG A 125 4.29 0.07 -14.09
CA ARG A 125 4.75 0.85 -12.96
C ARG A 125 4.98 2.31 -13.38
N PRO A 126 4.51 3.31 -12.59
CA PRO A 126 4.89 4.70 -12.77
C PRO A 126 6.35 4.90 -12.37
N VAL A 127 7.12 5.64 -13.17
CA VAL A 127 8.53 5.99 -12.92
C VAL A 127 8.74 7.49 -12.99
#